data_AF-A0A968JKD0-F1
#
_entry.id   AF-A0A968JKD0-F1
#
_cell.length_a   1.000
_cell.length_b   1.000
_cell.length_c   1.000
_cell.angle_alpha   90.00
_cell.angle_beta   90.00
_cell.angle_gamma   90.00
#
_symmetry.space_group_name_H-M   'P 1'
#
loop_
_entity.id
_entity.type
_entity.pdbx_description
1 polymer ?
#
loop_
_entity_poly.entity_id
_entity_poly.type
_entity_poly.pdbx_seq_one_letter_code
_entity_poly.pdbx_strand_id
1 'polypeptide(L)'
;MTSFFYFAAVIGSLYAFRFRRNGGYMSFMQGLILSSTICFWMLLISEGALWYFLSYVDITPLVQYRQSLVATISAEPAKAMEMLGGQERYEIVLRDLGKLSPAQLIRDDLFKKGFLCFLLSVVPAILMRKSHT
;
A
#
# COMPACT_ATOMS: atom_id res chain seq x y z
N MET A 1 10.37 3.02 -2.26
CA MET A 1 10.46 4.48 -1.97
C MET A 1 9.18 5.03 -1.33
N THR A 2 7.98 4.68 -1.81
CA THR A 2 6.69 5.15 -1.25
C THR A 2 6.55 4.87 0.25
N SER A 3 6.85 3.67 0.74
CA SER A 3 6.72 3.30 2.17
C SER A 3 7.51 4.19 3.13
N PHE A 4 8.65 4.73 2.69
CA PHE A 4 9.46 5.65 3.49
C PHE A 4 8.74 6.98 3.73
N PHE A 5 8.04 7.50 2.71
CA PHE A 5 7.25 8.73 2.84
C PHE A 5 6.08 8.56 3.82
N TYR A 6 5.37 7.43 3.78
CA TYR A 6 4.32 7.13 4.75
C TYR A 6 4.88 7.09 6.18
N PHE A 7 5.99 6.40 6.39
CA PHE A 7 6.64 6.30 7.69
C PHE A 7 7.09 7.66 8.22
N ALA A 8 7.76 8.46 7.38
CA ALA A 8 8.23 9.80 7.75
C ALA A 8 7.06 10.74 8.06
N ALA A 9 5.99 10.71 7.26
CA ALA A 9 4.80 11.54 7.48
C ALA A 9 4.07 11.17 8.78
N VAL A 10 3.90 9.88 9.07
CA VAL A 10 3.27 9.41 10.31
C VAL A 10 4.11 9.79 11.52
N ILE A 11 5.41 9.43 11.54
CA ILE A 11 6.28 9.72 12.68
C ILE A 11 6.45 11.22 12.90
N GLY A 12 6.67 11.99 11.82
CA GLY A 12 6.79 13.44 11.91
C GLY A 12 5.54 14.09 12.48
N SER A 13 4.36 13.62 12.08
CA SER A 13 3.09 14.15 12.58
C SER A 13 2.81 13.75 14.03
N LEU A 14 3.09 12.51 14.42
CA LEU A 14 3.00 12.07 15.81
C LEU A 14 3.97 12.83 16.71
N TYR A 15 5.21 13.03 16.25
CA TYR A 15 6.22 13.80 16.96
C TYR A 15 5.77 15.26 17.15
N ALA A 16 5.30 15.91 16.08
CA ALA A 16 4.79 17.27 16.12
C ALA A 16 3.57 17.39 17.07
N PHE A 17 2.65 16.44 17.00
CA PHE A 17 1.48 16.41 17.89
C PHE A 17 1.89 16.25 19.35
N ARG A 18 2.73 15.24 19.66
CA ARG A 18 3.20 14.96 21.02
C ARG A 18 3.98 16.12 21.61
N PHE A 19 5.01 16.61 20.94
CA PHE A 19 5.96 17.56 21.53
C PHE A 19 5.61 19.04 21.32
N ARG A 20 4.92 19.39 20.22
CA ARG A 20 4.56 20.81 19.97
C ARG A 20 3.14 21.17 20.40
N ARG A 21 2.19 20.23 20.38
CA ARG A 21 0.78 20.52 20.71
C ARG A 21 0.31 19.97 22.05
N ASN A 22 0.85 18.85 22.51
CA ASN A 22 0.28 18.13 23.66
C ASN A 22 1.25 17.98 24.84
N GLY A 23 2.24 18.88 24.96
CA GLY A 23 3.13 18.97 26.13
C GLY A 23 3.95 17.71 26.42
N GLY A 24 4.20 16.86 25.41
CA GLY A 24 4.91 15.59 25.55
C GLY A 24 4.02 14.40 25.94
N TYR A 25 2.71 14.59 26.07
CA TYR A 25 1.75 13.52 26.33
C TYR A 25 1.08 13.05 25.03
N MET A 26 0.83 11.75 24.91
CA MET A 26 0.00 11.19 23.83
C MET A 26 -0.51 9.82 24.26
N SER A 27 -1.83 9.65 24.25
CA SER A 27 -2.45 8.35 24.49
C SER A 27 -2.34 7.47 23.23
N PHE A 28 -2.40 6.16 23.41
CA PHE A 28 -2.36 5.22 22.29
C PHE A 28 -3.47 5.51 21.26
N MET A 29 -4.69 5.78 21.72
CA MET A 29 -5.82 6.07 20.83
C MET A 29 -5.61 7.34 20.02
N GLN A 30 -5.03 8.39 20.61
CA GLN A 30 -4.68 9.61 19.88
C GLN A 30 -3.64 9.33 18.80
N GLY A 31 -2.60 8.56 19.12
CA GLY A 31 -1.58 8.15 18.16
C GLY A 31 -2.16 7.29 17.02
N LEU A 32 -3.04 6.35 17.36
CA LEU A 32 -3.66 5.46 16.38
C LEU A 32 -4.58 6.23 15.43
N ILE A 33 -5.44 7.10 15.95
CA ILE A 33 -6.36 7.91 15.13
C ILE A 33 -5.58 8.84 14.21
N LEU A 34 -4.58 9.55 14.74
CA LEU A 34 -3.79 10.51 13.97
C LEU A 34 -3.01 9.81 12.85
N SER A 35 -2.32 8.71 13.18
CA SER A 35 -1.57 7.92 12.19
C SER A 35 -2.47 7.32 11.13
N SER A 36 -3.60 6.73 11.54
CA SER A 36 -4.56 6.13 10.61
C SER A 36 -5.15 7.16 9.67
N THR A 37 -5.44 8.37 10.17
CA THR A 37 -5.99 9.46 9.36
C THR A 37 -4.98 9.93 8.32
N ILE A 38 -3.71 10.12 8.69
CA ILE A 38 -2.65 10.52 7.76
C ILE A 38 -2.43 9.46 6.70
N CYS A 39 -2.28 8.20 7.13
CA CYS A 39 -2.13 7.06 6.24
C CYS A 39 -3.30 6.95 5.26
N PHE A 40 -4.53 7.09 5.74
CA PHE A 40 -5.74 7.02 4.92
C PHE A 40 -5.76 8.10 3.84
N TRP A 41 -5.49 9.35 4.19
CA TRP A 41 -5.44 10.44 3.20
C TRP A 41 -4.32 10.28 2.18
N MET A 42 -3.12 9.88 2.62
CA MET A 42 -2.01 9.62 1.72
C MET A 42 -2.33 8.48 0.74
N LEU A 43 -2.97 7.42 1.23
CA LEU A 43 -3.41 6.27 0.44
C LEU A 43 -4.48 6.69 -0.58
N LEU A 44 -5.51 7.43 -0.17
CA LEU A 44 -6.52 7.95 -1.10
C LEU A 44 -5.93 8.85 -2.19
N ILE A 45 -5.03 9.77 -1.84
CA ILE A 45 -4.41 10.68 -2.80
C ILE A 45 -3.53 9.90 -3.77
N SER A 46 -2.70 8.97 -3.26
CA SER A 46 -1.80 8.16 -4.09
C SER A 46 -2.57 7.27 -5.07
N GLU A 47 -3.58 6.56 -4.59
CA GLU A 47 -4.36 5.63 -5.42
C GLU A 47 -5.31 6.36 -6.36
N GLY A 48 -5.92 7.47 -5.89
CA GLY A 48 -6.74 8.34 -6.73
C GLY A 48 -5.96 8.95 -7.87
N ALA A 49 -4.73 9.42 -7.61
CA ALA A 49 -3.85 9.95 -8.65
C ALA A 49 -3.43 8.85 -9.65
N LEU A 50 -3.09 7.65 -9.17
CA LEU A 50 -2.76 6.52 -10.03
C LEU A 50 -3.96 6.11 -10.90
N TRP A 51 -5.15 6.06 -10.32
CA TRP A 51 -6.38 5.72 -11.04
C TRP A 51 -6.67 6.72 -12.14
N TYR A 52 -6.61 8.00 -11.80
CA TYR A 52 -6.86 9.09 -12.73
C TYR A 52 -5.84 9.05 -13.87
N PHE A 53 -4.56 8.89 -13.56
CA PHE A 53 -3.49 8.83 -14.55
C PHE A 53 -3.69 7.65 -15.52
N LEU A 54 -3.91 6.44 -15.00
CA LEU A 54 -4.09 5.25 -15.84
C LEU A 54 -5.39 5.25 -16.63
N SER A 55 -6.42 5.96 -16.16
CA SER A 55 -7.74 5.98 -16.82
C SER A 55 -7.87 7.11 -17.85
N TYR A 56 -7.20 8.25 -17.63
CA TYR A 56 -7.44 9.47 -18.42
C TYR A 56 -6.19 10.09 -19.06
N VAL A 57 -4.99 9.72 -18.60
CA VAL A 57 -3.74 10.36 -19.10
C VAL A 57 -2.99 9.39 -20.00
N ASP A 58 -2.52 8.27 -19.46
CA ASP A 58 -1.76 7.28 -20.24
C ASP A 58 -1.91 5.86 -19.66
N ILE A 59 -2.42 4.95 -20.48
CA ILE A 59 -2.58 3.52 -20.16
C ILE A 59 -1.29 2.72 -20.41
N THR A 60 -0.31 3.29 -21.14
CA THR A 60 0.92 2.61 -21.55
C THR A 60 1.67 1.97 -20.39
N PRO A 61 1.83 2.62 -19.21
CA PRO A 61 2.51 1.99 -18.08
C PRO A 61 1.81 0.74 -17.56
N LEU A 62 0.47 0.70 -17.61
CA LEU A 62 -0.27 -0.51 -17.24
C LEU A 62 -0.02 -1.65 -18.24
N VAL A 63 0.00 -1.34 -19.54
CA VAL A 63 0.28 -2.33 -20.58
C VAL A 63 1.69 -2.90 -20.43
N GLN A 64 2.68 -2.04 -20.20
CA GLN A 64 4.06 -2.45 -19.93
C GLN A 64 4.17 -3.30 -18.67
N TYR A 65 3.45 -2.92 -17.60
CA TYR A 65 3.40 -3.70 -16.36
C TYR A 65 2.83 -5.10 -16.58
N ARG A 66 1.73 -5.23 -17.34
CA ARG A 66 1.15 -6.54 -17.71
C ARG A 66 2.14 -7.38 -18.51
N GLN A 67 2.77 -6.80 -19.53
CA GLN A 67 3.77 -7.50 -20.35
C GLN A 67 4.95 -7.98 -19.53
N SER A 68 5.46 -7.15 -18.62
CA SER A 68 6.54 -7.52 -17.70
C SER A 68 6.12 -8.68 -16.78
N LEU A 69 4.91 -8.65 -16.20
CA LEU A 69 4.43 -9.72 -15.33
C LEU A 69 4.28 -11.05 -16.08
N VAL A 70 3.72 -11.01 -17.29
CA VAL A 70 3.61 -12.19 -18.15
C VAL A 70 5.00 -12.73 -18.47
N ALA A 71 5.94 -11.88 -18.86
CA ALA A 71 7.31 -12.29 -19.14
C ALA A 71 8.00 -12.93 -17.91
N THR A 72 7.81 -12.36 -16.71
CA THR A 72 8.36 -12.93 -15.46
C THR A 72 7.76 -14.30 -15.14
N ILE A 73 6.44 -14.44 -15.27
CA ILE A 73 5.74 -15.70 -14.97
C ILE A 73 6.06 -16.79 -16.00
N SER A 74 6.19 -16.40 -17.27
CA SER A 74 6.53 -17.33 -18.37
C SER A 74 8.02 -17.66 -18.47
N ALA A 75 8.91 -16.93 -17.78
CA ALA A 75 10.34 -17.23 -17.77
C ALA A 75 10.66 -18.57 -17.07
N GLU A 76 9.90 -18.92 -16.04
CA GLU A 76 10.09 -20.16 -15.26
C GLU A 76 8.75 -20.87 -15.00
N PRO A 77 8.12 -21.44 -16.05
CA PRO A 77 6.76 -21.97 -15.96
C PRO A 77 6.63 -23.12 -14.95
N ALA A 78 7.67 -23.94 -14.79
CA ALA A 78 7.68 -25.04 -13.82
C ALA A 78 7.56 -24.54 -12.36
N LYS A 79 8.34 -23.51 -11.99
CA LYS A 79 8.26 -22.89 -10.65
C LYS A 79 6.95 -22.12 -10.47
N ALA A 80 6.50 -21.43 -11.51
CA ALA A 80 5.25 -20.68 -11.47
C ALA A 80 4.05 -21.63 -11.27
N MET A 81 4.01 -22.77 -11.94
CA MET A 81 2.98 -23.80 -11.75
C MET A 81 3.02 -24.38 -10.32
N GLU A 82 4.19 -24.63 -9.76
CA GLU A 82 4.34 -25.10 -8.38
C GLU A 82 3.80 -24.06 -7.37
N MET A 83 4.19 -22.79 -7.51
CA MET A 83 3.76 -21.70 -6.62
C MET A 83 2.26 -21.39 -6.73
N LEU A 84 1.69 -21.47 -7.93
CA LEU A 84 0.29 -21.13 -8.18
C LEU A 84 -0.67 -22.30 -7.89
N GLY A 85 -0.15 -23.52 -7.72
CA GLY A 85 -0.95 -24.70 -7.37
C GLY A 85 -1.47 -25.46 -8.60
N GLY A 86 -0.67 -25.54 -9.65
CA GLY A 86 -0.91 -26.37 -10.84
C GLY A 86 -1.09 -25.59 -12.14
N GLN A 87 -1.16 -26.34 -13.24
CA GLN A 87 -1.23 -25.81 -14.60
C GLN A 87 -2.53 -25.03 -14.87
N GLU A 88 -3.67 -25.49 -14.34
CA GLU A 88 -4.96 -24.81 -14.51
C GLU A 88 -4.94 -23.39 -13.93
N ARG A 89 -4.38 -23.23 -12.72
CA ARG A 89 -4.24 -21.90 -12.08
C ARG A 89 -3.23 -21.02 -12.78
N TYR A 90 -2.14 -21.59 -13.30
CA TYR A 90 -1.15 -20.86 -14.09
C TYR A 90 -1.79 -20.26 -15.36
N GLU A 91 -2.58 -21.03 -16.09
CA GLU A 91 -3.28 -20.55 -17.30
C GLU A 91 -4.36 -19.51 -16.99
N ILE A 92 -5.08 -19.67 -15.87
CA ILE A 92 -6.04 -18.66 -15.38
C ILE A 92 -5.32 -17.34 -15.07
N VAL A 93 -4.21 -17.39 -14.32
CA VAL A 93 -3.43 -16.20 -13.96
C VAL A 93 -2.91 -15.48 -15.19
N LEU A 94 -2.37 -16.20 -16.18
CA LEU A 94 -1.93 -15.58 -17.44
C LEU A 94 -3.08 -14.92 -18.20
N ARG A 95 -4.26 -15.54 -18.23
CA ARG A 95 -5.46 -14.99 -18.86
C ARG A 95 -5.96 -13.74 -18.14
N ASP A 96 -5.95 -13.76 -16.81
CA ASP A 96 -6.43 -12.65 -15.98
C ASP A 96 -5.48 -11.46 -16.01
N LEU A 97 -4.17 -11.69 -16.09
CA LEU A 97 -3.17 -10.65 -16.30
C LEU A 97 -3.39 -9.88 -17.60
N GLY A 98 -3.84 -10.55 -18.67
CA GLY A 98 -4.21 -9.90 -19.92
C GLY A 98 -5.38 -8.92 -19.78
N LYS A 99 -6.26 -9.15 -18.79
CA LYS A 99 -7.49 -8.36 -18.54
C LYS A 99 -7.37 -7.38 -17.39
N LEU A 100 -6.19 -7.27 -16.75
CA LEU A 100 -5.98 -6.51 -15.52
C LEU A 100 -6.36 -5.02 -15.65
N SER A 101 -7.57 -4.63 -15.25
CA SER A 101 -8.03 -3.25 -15.36
C SER A 101 -7.32 -2.31 -14.36
N PRO A 102 -7.29 -0.99 -14.62
CA PRO A 102 -6.78 -0.02 -13.64
C PRO A 102 -7.45 -0.17 -12.26
N ALA A 103 -8.74 -0.46 -12.23
CA ALA A 103 -9.49 -0.66 -10.99
C ALA A 103 -9.05 -1.91 -10.22
N GLN A 104 -8.73 -3.01 -10.92
CA GLN A 104 -8.20 -4.23 -10.29
C GLN A 104 -6.80 -4.00 -9.73
N LEU A 105 -5.92 -3.34 -10.49
CA LEU A 105 -4.58 -2.99 -10.02
C LEU A 105 -4.64 -2.17 -8.73
N ILE A 106 -5.52 -1.16 -8.70
CA ILE A 106 -5.68 -0.27 -7.55
C ILE A 106 -6.29 -0.97 -6.37
N ARG A 107 -7.25 -1.89 -6.58
CA ARG A 107 -7.78 -2.69 -5.49
C ARG A 107 -6.69 -3.53 -4.82
N ASP A 108 -5.83 -4.16 -5.61
CA ASP A 108 -4.73 -4.98 -5.08
C ASP A 108 -3.69 -4.12 -4.36
N ASP A 109 -3.37 -2.95 -4.90
CA ASP A 109 -2.43 -2.01 -4.30
C ASP A 109 -3.00 -1.38 -3.01
N LEU A 110 -4.28 -1.01 -3.01
CA LEU A 110 -5.04 -0.57 -1.83
C LEU A 110 -5.02 -1.60 -0.72
N PHE A 111 -5.19 -2.88 -1.03
CA PHE A 111 -5.17 -3.93 -0.01
C PHE A 111 -3.77 -4.06 0.62
N LYS A 112 -2.72 -4.13 -0.21
CA LYS A 112 -1.33 -4.24 0.25
C LYS A 112 -0.89 -3.01 1.05
N LYS A 113 -1.15 -1.81 0.53
CA LYS A 113 -0.82 -0.55 1.20
C LYS A 113 -1.72 -0.28 2.40
N GLY A 114 -2.97 -0.73 2.37
CA GLY A 114 -3.89 -0.64 3.50
C GLY A 114 -3.39 -1.47 4.69
N PHE A 115 -2.91 -2.68 4.43
CA PHE A 115 -2.25 -3.50 5.45
C PHE A 115 -0.98 -2.82 5.99
N LEU A 116 -0.14 -2.24 5.11
CA LEU A 116 1.02 -1.47 5.54
C LEU A 116 0.63 -0.25 6.39
N CYS A 117 -0.41 0.49 5.98
CA CYS A 117 -0.94 1.65 6.70
C CYS A 117 -1.44 1.26 8.10
N PHE A 118 -2.07 0.10 8.24
CA PHE A 118 -2.47 -0.44 9.53
C PHE A 118 -1.25 -0.67 10.44
N LEU A 119 -0.21 -1.37 9.93
CA LEU A 119 1.02 -1.59 10.69
C LEU A 119 1.72 -0.27 11.07
N LEU A 120 1.78 0.66 10.12
CA LEU A 120 2.34 2.00 10.32
C LEU A 120 1.50 2.88 11.25
N SER A 121 0.24 2.53 11.51
CA SER A 121 -0.59 3.26 12.47
C SER A 121 -0.47 2.67 13.87
N VAL A 122 -0.29 1.36 13.99
CA VAL A 122 -0.17 0.67 15.27
C VAL A 122 1.23 0.83 15.88
N VAL A 123 2.30 0.55 15.12
CA VAL A 123 3.67 0.50 15.66
C VAL A 123 4.12 1.87 16.20
N PRO A 124 4.02 2.99 15.46
CA PRO A 124 4.39 4.30 15.97
C PRO A 124 3.49 4.78 17.12
N ALA A 125 2.20 4.43 17.12
CA ALA A 125 1.29 4.76 18.22
C ALA A 125 1.67 4.03 19.53
N ILE A 126 2.17 2.80 19.45
CA ILE A 126 2.72 2.08 20.60
C ILE A 126 4.02 2.73 21.07
N LEU A 127 4.98 2.96 20.16
CA LEU A 127 6.31 3.50 20.50
C LEU A 127 6.24 4.93 21.07
N MET A 128 5.33 5.75 20.56
CA MET A 128 5.16 7.13 21.00
C MET A 128 4.10 7.32 22.08
N ARG A 129 3.58 6.25 22.69
CA ARG A 129 2.70 6.35 23.86
C ARG A 129 3.51 6.82 25.07
N LYS A 130 3.00 7.79 25.83
CA LYS A 130 3.45 8.02 27.22
C LYS A 130 2.37 7.45 28.13
N SER A 131 2.68 6.38 28.87
CA SER A 131 1.75 5.84 29.86
C SER A 131 1.62 6.87 31.00
N HIS A 132 0.41 7.23 31.39
CA HIS A 132 0.20 7.81 32.72
C HIS A 132 0.54 6.68 33.71
N THR A 133 1.69 6.80 34.37
CA THR A 133 1.82 6.44 35.78
C THR A 133 1.53 7.68 36.58
#